data_AF-A0A7J2S3N9-F1
#
_entry.id   AF-A0A7J2S3N9-F1
#
_cell.length_a   1.000
_cell.length_b   1.000
_cell.length_c   1.000
_cell.angle_alpha   90.00
_cell.angle_beta   90.00
_cell.angle_gamma   90.00
#
_symmetry.space_group_name_H-M   'P 1'
#
loop_
_entity.id
_entity.type
_entity.pdbx_description
1 polymer ?
#
loop_
_entity_poly.entity_id
_entity_poly.type
_entity_poly.pdbx_seq_one_letter_code
_entity_poly.pdbx_strand_id
1 'polypeptide(L)'
;MTATKYQYSISNDFPNQAVDTDRLEQEIRDSVIIIALDYVNTSGDDCDIWFKDALSAGDKTILDGIVASHSGLPLTPDPTEVIIQEEYGVKRTGGNFGSRSHNFDISSGVPGALTEHDFSFPIPIAIFSAQLIGKEILEGDEIEFQIAPDTPIGALVADVAVDAEVITVTQSAYDNLKVGFTVCLDDQTNHNNLGMVVEKQVNNQIKVEKKTTNAFAASTPTYVLLTVKMIPHGHLPSCSRLVLGESKIGGTYINANTTLRIMYRNSDGQAKKFDFWLEYMY
;
A
#
# COMPACT_ATOMS: atom_id res chain seq x y z
N MET A 1 32.08 11.69 -19.42
CA MET A 1 31.33 11.47 -20.68
C MET A 1 30.44 12.68 -20.86
N THR A 2 30.32 13.18 -22.10
CA THR A 2 29.46 14.33 -22.39
C THR A 2 28.06 13.81 -22.65
N ALA A 3 27.05 14.36 -21.97
CA ALA A 3 25.67 13.95 -22.17
C ALA A 3 25.25 14.20 -23.63
N THR A 4 24.47 13.27 -24.18
CA THR A 4 23.98 13.33 -25.56
C THR A 4 22.47 13.55 -25.56
N LYS A 5 22.02 14.52 -26.36
CA LYS A 5 20.61 14.92 -26.49
C LYS A 5 19.94 14.20 -27.66
N TYR A 6 18.76 13.66 -27.42
CA TYR A 6 17.84 13.16 -28.44
C TYR A 6 16.56 13.98 -28.38
N GLN A 7 16.28 14.73 -29.44
CA GLN A 7 15.14 15.64 -29.52
C GLN A 7 14.02 15.00 -30.34
N TYR A 8 12.79 15.07 -29.80
CA TYR A 8 11.55 14.62 -30.41
C TYR A 8 10.53 15.76 -30.41
N SER A 9 9.58 15.72 -31.34
CA SER A 9 8.42 16.61 -31.42
C SER A 9 7.22 15.94 -30.76
N ILE A 10 6.64 16.57 -29.74
CA ILE A 10 5.45 16.08 -29.03
C ILE A 10 4.28 15.91 -30.01
N SER A 11 4.08 16.85 -30.91
CA SER A 11 2.98 16.80 -31.88
C SER A 11 3.14 15.73 -32.96
N ASN A 12 4.36 15.31 -33.30
CA ASN A 12 4.62 14.39 -34.42
C ASN A 12 5.05 12.98 -33.97
N ASP A 13 5.85 12.88 -32.91
CA ASP A 13 6.50 11.64 -32.50
C ASP A 13 5.72 10.90 -31.40
N PHE A 14 4.91 11.63 -30.61
CA PHE A 14 4.13 11.05 -29.52
C PHE A 14 2.67 10.81 -29.92
N PRO A 15 2.10 9.62 -29.61
CA PRO A 15 0.67 9.41 -29.66
C PRO A 15 -0.09 10.47 -28.86
N ASN A 16 -1.27 10.85 -29.34
CA ASN A 16 -2.15 11.84 -28.69
C ASN A 16 -1.56 13.25 -28.53
N GLN A 17 -0.39 13.54 -29.11
CA GLN A 17 0.28 14.85 -29.01
C GLN A 17 0.52 15.25 -27.54
N ALA A 18 0.81 14.26 -26.69
CA ALA A 18 0.97 14.43 -25.26
C ALA A 18 2.13 13.59 -24.74
N VAL A 19 2.82 14.11 -23.72
CA VAL A 19 3.90 13.42 -23.01
C VAL A 19 3.74 13.64 -21.51
N ASP A 20 3.79 12.55 -20.75
CA ASP A 20 3.96 12.58 -19.31
C ASP A 20 5.41 12.18 -19.01
N THR A 21 6.19 13.13 -18.48
CA THR A 21 7.63 12.94 -18.34
C THR A 21 7.97 11.83 -17.35
N ASP A 22 7.25 11.73 -16.24
CA ASP A 22 7.50 10.72 -15.20
C ASP A 22 7.28 9.31 -15.76
N ARG A 23 6.18 9.12 -16.50
CA ARG A 23 5.92 7.89 -17.21
C ARG A 23 6.99 7.57 -18.25
N LEU A 24 7.38 8.55 -19.07
CA LEU A 24 8.38 8.34 -20.11
C LEU A 24 9.74 7.95 -19.50
N GLU A 25 10.15 8.58 -18.40
CA GLU A 25 11.36 8.20 -17.67
C GLU A 25 11.28 6.76 -17.16
N GLN A 26 10.13 6.35 -16.60
CA GLN A 26 9.91 4.98 -16.13
C GLN A 26 9.97 3.97 -17.28
N GLU A 27 9.28 4.23 -18.40
CA GLU A 27 9.30 3.38 -19.60
C GLU A 27 10.71 3.21 -20.17
N ILE A 28 11.52 4.27 -20.16
CA ILE A 28 12.94 4.22 -20.56
C ILE A 28 13.76 3.38 -19.58
N ARG A 29 13.57 3.56 -18.26
CA ARG A 29 14.30 2.81 -17.23
C ARG A 29 13.96 1.32 -17.21
N ASP A 30 12.73 0.96 -17.55
CA ASP A 30 12.26 -0.44 -17.64
C ASP A 30 12.68 -1.12 -18.95
N SER A 31 13.24 -0.36 -19.90
CA SER A 31 13.73 -0.88 -21.17
C SER A 31 15.10 -1.58 -21.04
N VAL A 32 15.55 -2.17 -22.15
CA VAL A 32 16.89 -2.80 -22.23
C VAL A 32 17.99 -1.82 -22.68
N ILE A 33 17.71 -0.51 -22.72
CA ILE A 33 18.71 0.52 -23.08
C ILE A 33 19.84 0.52 -22.05
N ILE A 34 21.08 0.36 -22.51
CA ILE A 34 22.24 0.17 -21.63
C ILE A 34 22.73 1.50 -21.03
N ILE A 35 22.64 2.60 -21.79
CA ILE A 35 23.14 3.90 -21.34
C ILE A 35 22.15 4.52 -20.35
N ALA A 36 22.68 5.03 -19.23
CA ALA A 36 21.86 5.69 -18.22
C ALA A 36 21.20 6.97 -18.75
N LEU A 37 19.88 7.06 -18.57
CA LEU A 37 19.11 8.29 -18.71
C LEU A 37 19.63 9.34 -17.71
N ASP A 38 19.78 10.58 -18.17
CA ASP A 38 20.11 11.74 -17.35
C ASP A 38 18.83 12.43 -16.87
N TYR A 39 18.05 12.98 -17.80
CA TYR A 39 16.75 13.61 -17.54
C TYR A 39 15.93 13.73 -18.83
N VAL A 40 14.62 13.93 -18.68
CA VAL A 40 13.71 14.35 -19.75
C VAL A 40 13.27 15.80 -19.50
N ASN A 41 13.26 16.63 -20.54
CA ASN A 41 12.75 18.00 -20.47
C ASN A 41 11.78 18.27 -21.61
N THR A 42 10.76 19.09 -21.35
CA THR A 42 9.78 19.50 -22.37
C THR A 42 9.72 21.02 -22.46
N SER A 43 9.64 21.55 -23.68
CA SER A 43 9.51 22.99 -23.91
C SER A 43 8.70 23.24 -25.18
N GLY A 44 7.43 23.61 -25.03
CA GLY A 44 6.54 23.80 -26.18
C GLY A 44 6.28 22.45 -26.86
N ASP A 45 6.65 22.34 -28.14
CA ASP A 45 6.53 21.09 -28.91
C ASP A 45 7.77 20.18 -28.77
N ASP A 46 8.86 20.64 -28.15
CA ASP A 46 10.08 19.86 -28.05
C ASP A 46 10.08 18.98 -26.78
N CYS A 47 10.41 17.69 -26.95
CA CYS A 47 10.78 16.76 -25.89
C CYS A 47 12.26 16.37 -26.05
N ASP A 48 13.09 16.86 -25.15
CA ASP A 48 14.53 16.60 -25.11
C ASP A 48 14.83 15.49 -24.09
N ILE A 49 15.35 14.36 -24.57
CA ILE A 49 15.76 13.20 -23.77
C ILE A 49 17.29 13.13 -23.73
N TRP A 50 17.86 13.25 -22.53
CA TRP A 50 19.31 13.29 -22.33
C TRP A 50 19.84 11.98 -21.75
N PHE A 51 20.87 11.42 -22.36
CA PHE A 51 21.60 10.25 -21.86
C PHE A 51 23.03 10.63 -21.49
N LYS A 52 23.62 9.91 -20.53
CA LYS A 52 24.99 10.18 -20.03
C LYS A 52 26.10 9.95 -21.07
N ASP A 53 25.79 9.24 -22.14
CA ASP A 53 26.63 9.02 -23.33
C ASP A 53 25.74 8.85 -24.58
N ALA A 54 26.34 8.73 -25.75
CA ALA A 54 25.61 8.43 -26.99
C ALA A 54 25.05 6.99 -26.97
N LEU A 55 23.78 6.85 -27.31
CA LEU A 55 23.10 5.57 -27.53
C LEU A 55 23.68 4.82 -28.73
N SER A 56 23.73 3.50 -28.61
CA SER A 56 23.95 2.63 -29.76
C SER A 56 22.78 2.73 -30.75
N ALA A 57 22.97 2.28 -32.00
CA ALA A 57 21.88 2.26 -32.97
C ALA A 57 20.70 1.38 -32.52
N GLY A 58 20.98 0.29 -31.80
CA GLY A 58 19.95 -0.59 -31.22
C GLY A 58 19.17 0.10 -30.11
N ASP A 59 19.85 0.75 -29.16
CA ASP A 59 19.22 1.50 -28.07
C ASP A 59 18.38 2.66 -28.60
N LYS A 60 18.88 3.36 -29.63
CA LYS A 60 18.12 4.43 -30.27
C LYS A 60 16.82 3.91 -30.90
N THR A 61 16.87 2.73 -31.53
CA THR A 61 15.66 2.09 -32.09
C THR A 61 14.66 1.73 -30.99
N ILE A 62 15.13 1.29 -29.81
CA ILE A 62 14.27 1.02 -28.65
C ILE A 62 13.64 2.32 -28.14
N LEU A 63 14.45 3.38 -27.99
CA LEU A 63 13.96 4.69 -27.56
C LEU A 63 12.88 5.23 -28.51
N ASP A 64 13.07 5.09 -29.83
CA ASP A 64 12.09 5.45 -30.84
C ASP A 64 10.78 4.67 -30.69
N GLY A 65 10.87 3.36 -30.40
CA GLY A 65 9.70 2.53 -30.12
C GLY A 65 8.95 2.95 -28.86
N ILE A 66 9.67 3.37 -27.80
CA ILE A 66 9.06 3.87 -26.56
C ILE A 66 8.32 5.18 -26.84
N VAL A 67 8.97 6.16 -27.48
CA VAL A 67 8.34 7.45 -27.83
C VAL A 67 7.09 7.24 -28.69
N ALA A 68 7.18 6.41 -29.73
CA ALA A 68 6.05 6.14 -30.63
C ALA A 68 4.89 5.35 -30.00
N SER A 69 5.10 4.71 -28.84
CA SER A 69 4.07 3.98 -28.10
C SER A 69 3.65 4.64 -26.80
N HIS A 70 4.25 5.79 -26.46
CA HIS A 70 3.98 6.52 -25.23
C HIS A 70 2.54 7.02 -25.21
N SER A 71 1.80 6.72 -24.13
CA SER A 71 0.37 7.04 -24.09
C SER A 71 0.04 8.51 -23.82
N GLY A 72 0.98 9.26 -23.21
CA GLY A 72 0.77 10.61 -22.69
C GLY A 72 -0.10 10.69 -21.44
N LEU A 73 -0.59 9.56 -20.91
CA LEU A 73 -1.34 9.51 -19.66
C LEU A 73 -0.38 9.42 -18.47
N PRO A 74 -0.61 10.20 -17.39
CA PRO A 74 0.17 10.10 -16.16
C PRO A 74 0.28 8.67 -15.66
N LEU A 75 1.40 8.33 -15.03
CA LEU A 75 1.48 7.10 -14.23
C LEU A 75 0.29 7.10 -13.26
N THR A 76 -0.52 6.05 -13.33
CA THR A 76 -1.48 5.82 -12.23
C THR A 76 -0.60 5.67 -11.00
N PRO A 77 -0.80 6.46 -9.92
CA PRO A 77 0.01 6.29 -8.73
C PRO A 77 -0.19 4.85 -8.29
N ASP A 78 0.85 4.04 -8.52
CA ASP A 78 0.95 2.75 -7.86
C ASP A 78 0.86 3.10 -6.37
N PRO A 79 -0.01 2.47 -5.56
CA PRO A 79 0.08 2.58 -4.11
C PRO A 79 1.41 1.94 -3.64
N THR A 80 2.53 2.51 -4.08
CA THR A 80 3.90 1.99 -3.98
C THR A 80 4.52 2.31 -2.64
N GLU A 81 3.84 3.05 -1.78
CA GLU A 81 4.28 3.19 -0.41
C GLU A 81 3.11 3.38 0.57
N VAL A 82 2.81 2.34 1.35
CA VAL A 82 2.05 2.48 2.59
C VAL A 82 3.01 2.97 3.68
N ILE A 83 3.22 4.29 3.71
CA ILE A 83 4.05 4.93 4.73
C ILE A 83 3.19 5.34 5.91
N ILE A 84 3.43 4.71 7.05
CA ILE A 84 2.98 5.24 8.34
C ILE A 84 4.09 6.18 8.83
N GLN A 85 3.93 7.47 8.55
CA GLN A 85 4.85 8.51 9.03
C GLN A 85 4.09 9.49 9.91
N GLU A 86 4.71 9.91 11.01
CA GLU A 86 4.34 11.11 11.74
C GLU A 86 4.55 12.33 10.82
N GLU A 87 3.63 13.30 10.82
CA GLU A 87 3.80 14.53 10.03
C GLU A 87 5.03 15.31 10.51
N TYR A 88 6.19 15.04 9.89
CA TYR A 88 7.40 15.83 10.06
C TYR A 88 7.95 16.18 8.68
N GLY A 89 8.07 17.47 8.38
CA GLY A 89 8.59 17.99 7.10
C GLY A 89 7.50 18.42 6.12
N VAL A 90 7.22 17.61 5.09
CA VAL A 90 6.27 17.95 4.02
C VAL A 90 4.85 17.69 4.51
N LYS A 91 4.12 18.77 4.86
CA LYS A 91 2.73 18.70 5.35
C LYS A 91 1.81 18.15 4.27
N ARG A 92 1.56 16.84 4.29
CA ARG A 92 0.68 16.18 3.32
C ARG A 92 -0.80 16.41 3.61
N THR A 93 -1.15 16.72 4.86
CA THR A 93 -2.55 16.96 5.29
C THR A 93 -2.88 18.44 5.48
N GLY A 94 -2.10 19.38 4.94
CA GLY A 94 -2.40 20.83 5.01
C GLY A 94 -2.48 21.47 6.42
N GLY A 95 -2.48 20.69 7.51
CA GLY A 95 -2.67 21.16 8.87
C GLY A 95 -4.13 21.19 9.38
N ASN A 96 -5.14 20.76 8.60
CA ASN A 96 -6.54 20.89 9.04
C ASN A 96 -6.96 19.70 9.90
N PHE A 97 -7.88 19.93 10.83
CA PHE A 97 -8.41 18.91 11.73
C PHE A 97 -9.84 18.54 11.38
N GLY A 98 -10.17 17.26 11.50
CA GLY A 98 -11.49 16.70 11.27
C GLY A 98 -11.81 15.58 12.24
N SER A 99 -13.10 15.26 12.35
CA SER A 99 -13.54 14.05 13.03
C SER A 99 -14.70 13.41 12.31
N ARG A 100 -14.83 12.09 12.44
CA ARG A 100 -15.90 11.29 11.83
C ARG A 100 -16.32 10.17 12.75
N SER A 101 -17.63 9.94 12.86
CA SER A 101 -18.19 8.79 13.58
C SER A 101 -18.76 7.76 12.61
N HIS A 102 -18.55 6.48 12.93
CA HIS A 102 -19.18 5.34 12.28
C HIS A 102 -20.04 4.61 13.31
N ASN A 103 -21.34 4.45 13.02
CA ASN A 103 -22.26 3.76 13.91
C ASN A 103 -22.33 2.29 13.50
N PHE A 104 -22.22 1.40 14.47
CA PHE A 104 -22.29 -0.05 14.28
C PHE A 104 -23.58 -0.57 14.89
N ASP A 105 -24.30 -1.39 14.13
CA ASP A 105 -25.48 -2.12 14.58
C ASP A 105 -25.26 -3.60 14.26
N ILE A 106 -24.76 -4.33 15.25
CA ILE A 106 -24.46 -5.75 15.16
C ILE A 106 -25.73 -6.49 15.51
N SER A 107 -26.28 -7.20 14.52
CA SER A 107 -27.45 -8.05 14.74
C SER A 107 -27.10 -9.22 15.68
N SER A 108 -28.08 -9.70 16.44
CA SER A 108 -27.93 -10.95 17.20
C SER A 108 -27.56 -12.10 16.27
N GLY A 109 -26.70 -13.00 16.72
CA GLY A 109 -26.18 -14.09 15.91
C GLY A 109 -25.54 -15.19 16.72
N VAL A 110 -24.67 -15.96 16.07
CA VAL A 110 -23.91 -17.03 16.73
C VAL A 110 -22.78 -16.41 17.57
N PRO A 111 -22.59 -16.83 18.83
CA PRO A 111 -21.40 -16.50 19.60
C PRO A 111 -20.11 -16.75 18.80
N GLY A 112 -19.24 -15.75 18.75
CA GLY A 112 -18.01 -15.72 17.97
C GLY A 112 -18.16 -15.21 16.52
N ALA A 113 -19.36 -14.81 16.09
CA ALA A 113 -19.58 -14.25 14.76
C ALA A 113 -18.75 -12.98 14.55
N LEU A 114 -18.13 -12.88 13.38
CA LEU A 114 -17.28 -11.78 12.95
C LEU A 114 -18.09 -10.87 12.01
N THR A 115 -18.08 -9.57 12.28
CA THR A 115 -18.66 -8.55 11.41
C THR A 115 -17.56 -7.61 10.96
N GLU A 116 -17.58 -7.19 9.69
CA GLU A 116 -16.61 -6.28 9.10
C GLU A 116 -17.29 -5.01 8.62
N HIS A 117 -16.60 -3.88 8.76
CA HIS A 117 -17.05 -2.59 8.24
C HIS A 117 -15.87 -1.87 7.59
N ASP A 118 -16.02 -1.65 6.28
CA ASP A 118 -15.01 -0.99 5.46
C ASP A 118 -15.41 0.45 5.16
N PHE A 119 -14.44 1.34 5.24
CA PHE A 119 -14.59 2.74 4.86
C PHE A 119 -13.24 3.31 4.40
N SER A 120 -13.28 4.44 3.69
CA SER A 120 -12.09 5.14 3.24
C SER A 120 -12.35 6.66 3.18
N PHE A 121 -11.28 7.41 2.96
CA PHE A 121 -11.32 8.86 2.77
C PHE A 121 -10.85 9.18 1.35
N PRO A 122 -11.53 10.08 0.61
CA PRO A 122 -11.13 10.45 -0.75
C PRO A 122 -9.87 11.33 -0.79
N ILE A 123 -9.34 11.69 0.38
CA ILE A 123 -8.17 12.52 0.59
C ILE A 123 -7.23 11.80 1.56
N PRO A 124 -5.92 12.08 1.53
CA PRO A 124 -5.01 11.54 2.53
C PRO A 124 -5.37 12.06 3.92
N ILE A 125 -5.21 11.21 4.94
CA ILE A 125 -5.47 11.60 6.33
C ILE A 125 -4.32 11.17 7.24
N ALA A 126 -4.21 11.80 8.40
CA ALA A 126 -3.38 11.29 9.50
C ALA A 126 -4.26 11.02 10.72
N ILE A 127 -4.41 9.75 11.15
CA ILE A 127 -5.26 9.38 12.29
C ILE A 127 -4.52 9.66 13.60
N PHE A 128 -5.10 10.47 14.48
CA PHE A 128 -4.55 10.78 15.82
C PHE A 128 -5.13 9.90 16.92
N SER A 129 -6.47 9.83 16.94
CA SER A 129 -7.20 9.14 18.00
C SER A 129 -8.35 8.37 17.40
N ALA A 130 -8.57 7.18 17.96
CA ALA A 130 -9.76 6.39 17.72
C ALA A 130 -10.42 6.10 19.05
N GLN A 131 -11.74 6.24 19.10
CA GLN A 131 -12.53 5.93 20.28
C GLN A 131 -13.63 4.96 19.90
N LEU A 132 -13.75 3.89 20.67
CA LEU A 132 -14.93 3.05 20.65
C LEU A 132 -15.82 3.43 21.82
N ILE A 133 -17.08 3.76 21.53
CA ILE A 133 -18.07 4.20 22.51
C ILE A 133 -19.22 3.19 22.49
N GLY A 134 -19.25 2.31 23.49
CA GLY A 134 -20.29 1.29 23.63
C GLY A 134 -21.61 1.89 24.10
N LYS A 135 -22.71 1.55 23.43
CA LYS A 135 -24.08 1.86 23.87
C LYS A 135 -24.68 0.70 24.70
N GLU A 136 -24.14 -0.50 24.53
CA GLU A 136 -24.43 -1.69 25.31
C GLU A 136 -23.16 -2.27 25.96
N ILE A 137 -23.31 -3.39 26.68
CA ILE A 137 -22.20 -4.13 27.30
C ILE A 137 -21.43 -4.88 26.20
N LEU A 138 -20.16 -4.54 26.02
CA LEU A 138 -19.24 -5.15 25.05
C LEU A 138 -18.17 -6.02 25.71
N GLU A 139 -18.29 -6.28 27.01
CA GLU A 139 -17.29 -7.03 27.77
C GLU A 139 -17.12 -8.44 27.20
N GLY A 140 -15.87 -8.81 26.91
CA GLY A 140 -15.51 -10.12 26.36
C GLY A 140 -15.50 -10.21 24.84
N ASP A 141 -16.01 -9.18 24.15
CA ASP A 141 -15.94 -9.09 22.69
C ASP A 141 -14.52 -8.72 22.23
N GLU A 142 -14.25 -8.91 20.93
CA GLU A 142 -12.97 -8.53 20.32
C GLU A 142 -13.18 -7.49 19.22
N ILE A 143 -12.24 -6.54 19.13
CA ILE A 143 -12.13 -5.60 18.02
C ILE A 143 -10.77 -5.70 17.35
N GLU A 144 -10.76 -5.58 16.04
CA GLU A 144 -9.55 -5.40 15.25
C GLU A 144 -9.71 -4.15 14.37
N PHE A 145 -8.68 -3.31 14.33
CA PHE A 145 -8.63 -2.17 13.42
C PHE A 145 -7.48 -2.33 12.43
N GLN A 146 -7.84 -2.41 11.15
CA GLN A 146 -6.93 -2.67 10.05
C GLN A 146 -6.85 -1.46 9.12
N ILE A 147 -5.64 -1.21 8.60
CA ILE A 147 -5.36 -0.28 7.52
C ILE A 147 -4.83 -1.10 6.33
N ALA A 148 -5.36 -0.80 5.15
CA ALA A 148 -5.02 -1.47 3.90
C ALA A 148 -5.19 -3.01 3.99
N PRO A 149 -6.36 -3.53 4.39
CA PRO A 149 -6.57 -4.97 4.53
C PRO A 149 -6.33 -5.70 3.20
N ASP A 150 -5.52 -6.75 3.25
CA ASP A 150 -5.17 -7.63 2.12
C ASP A 150 -4.77 -6.87 0.84
N THR A 151 -4.08 -5.74 0.98
CA THR A 151 -3.69 -4.89 -0.15
C THR A 151 -2.46 -5.47 -0.87
N PRO A 152 -2.53 -5.76 -2.18
CA PRO A 152 -1.36 -6.23 -2.93
C PRO A 152 -0.28 -5.16 -2.98
N ILE A 153 0.95 -5.54 -2.60
CA ILE A 153 2.11 -4.64 -2.58
C ILE A 153 3.31 -5.19 -3.39
N GLY A 154 3.16 -6.39 -3.96
CA GLY A 154 4.17 -7.01 -4.82
C GLY A 154 3.91 -8.51 -5.00
N ALA A 155 4.96 -9.26 -5.29
CA ALA A 155 4.87 -10.70 -5.60
C ALA A 155 6.05 -11.48 -5.00
N LEU A 156 5.97 -12.81 -5.06
CA LEU A 156 7.10 -13.69 -4.79
C LEU A 156 8.14 -13.63 -5.91
N VAL A 157 9.42 -13.73 -5.54
CA VAL A 157 10.54 -13.83 -6.49
C VAL A 157 11.10 -15.25 -6.56
N ALA A 158 10.82 -16.08 -5.56
CA ALA A 158 11.20 -17.49 -5.50
C ALA A 158 10.04 -18.35 -4.98
N ASP A 159 10.01 -19.61 -5.41
CA ASP A 159 9.02 -20.58 -4.92
C ASP A 159 9.15 -20.74 -3.40
N VAL A 160 8.01 -20.90 -2.75
CA VAL A 160 7.89 -21.03 -1.29
C VAL A 160 7.36 -22.42 -0.99
N ALA A 161 8.16 -23.23 -0.29
CA ALA A 161 7.74 -24.54 0.20
C ALA A 161 6.78 -24.42 1.39
N VAL A 162 6.06 -25.48 1.71
CA VAL A 162 5.36 -25.63 3.01
C VAL A 162 6.39 -25.55 4.14
N ASP A 163 5.97 -25.04 5.29
CA ASP A 163 6.80 -24.82 6.49
C ASP A 163 7.91 -23.77 6.36
N ALA A 164 7.91 -22.97 5.28
CA ALA A 164 8.83 -21.86 5.11
C ALA A 164 8.48 -20.69 6.04
N GLU A 165 9.49 -20.08 6.65
CA GLU A 165 9.38 -18.86 7.48
C GLU A 165 10.15 -17.68 6.87
N VAL A 166 10.96 -17.92 5.86
CA VAL A 166 11.71 -16.88 5.13
C VAL A 166 11.31 -16.97 3.67
N ILE A 167 10.83 -15.85 3.13
CA ILE A 167 10.39 -15.75 1.74
C ILE A 167 11.11 -14.59 1.04
N THR A 168 11.39 -14.75 -0.25
CA THR A 168 11.98 -13.71 -1.08
C THR A 168 10.89 -13.05 -1.91
N VAL A 169 10.75 -11.73 -1.76
CA VAL A 169 9.68 -10.93 -2.38
C VAL A 169 10.26 -9.92 -3.37
N THR A 170 9.41 -9.31 -4.19
CA THR A 170 9.82 -8.21 -5.08
C THR A 170 10.33 -7.02 -4.28
N GLN A 171 11.14 -6.15 -4.91
CA GLN A 171 11.63 -4.93 -4.27
C GLN A 171 10.50 -4.05 -3.76
N SER A 172 9.41 -3.90 -4.54
CA SER A 172 8.22 -3.15 -4.14
C SER A 172 7.60 -3.67 -2.84
N ALA A 173 7.40 -4.99 -2.72
CA ALA A 173 6.86 -5.58 -1.49
C ALA A 173 7.84 -5.38 -0.33
N TYR A 174 9.14 -5.58 -0.57
CA TYR A 174 10.15 -5.39 0.44
C TYR A 174 10.15 -3.95 0.98
N ASP A 175 10.06 -2.93 0.13
CA ASP A 175 10.11 -1.52 0.54
C ASP A 175 8.88 -1.09 1.35
N ASN A 176 7.71 -1.60 0.94
CA ASN A 176 6.42 -1.37 1.59
C ASN A 176 6.28 -2.07 2.95
N LEU A 177 6.91 -3.23 3.11
CA LEU A 177 6.85 -3.97 4.35
C LEU A 177 7.77 -3.38 5.42
N LYS A 178 7.21 -3.25 6.62
CA LYS A 178 7.93 -2.90 7.86
C LYS A 178 7.78 -4.04 8.86
N VAL A 179 8.76 -4.18 9.76
CA VAL A 179 8.67 -5.13 10.88
C VAL A 179 7.41 -4.82 11.70
N GLY A 180 6.63 -5.86 12.02
CA GLY A 180 5.33 -5.77 12.70
C GLY A 180 4.12 -5.70 11.78
N PHE A 181 4.28 -5.48 10.47
CA PHE A 181 3.17 -5.52 9.52
C PHE A 181 2.73 -6.96 9.25
N THR A 182 1.43 -7.21 9.05
CA THR A 182 0.92 -8.54 8.71
C THR A 182 1.05 -8.80 7.21
N VAL A 183 1.49 -10.00 6.85
CA VAL A 183 1.66 -10.43 5.46
C VAL A 183 0.79 -11.66 5.17
N CYS A 184 0.17 -11.68 3.99
CA CYS A 184 -0.48 -12.85 3.43
C CYS A 184 0.11 -13.16 2.04
N LEU A 185 0.09 -14.45 1.65
CA LEU A 185 0.33 -14.89 0.28
C LEU A 185 -0.97 -15.38 -0.34
N ASP A 186 -1.21 -15.00 -1.58
CA ASP A 186 -2.41 -15.36 -2.33
C ASP A 186 -2.08 -15.64 -3.81
N ASP A 187 -2.36 -16.85 -4.28
CA ASP A 187 -2.22 -17.26 -5.69
C ASP A 187 -3.59 -17.49 -6.36
N GLN A 188 -4.65 -16.92 -5.77
CA GLN A 188 -6.08 -17.09 -6.09
C GLN A 188 -6.66 -18.49 -5.82
N THR A 189 -5.82 -19.47 -5.48
CA THR A 189 -6.23 -20.84 -5.11
C THR A 189 -5.99 -21.10 -3.64
N ASN A 190 -4.80 -20.74 -3.18
CA ASN A 190 -4.29 -20.86 -1.83
C ASN A 190 -4.19 -19.46 -1.24
N HIS A 191 -4.63 -19.33 0.01
CA HIS A 191 -4.45 -18.12 0.80
C HIS A 191 -3.78 -18.49 2.11
N ASN A 192 -2.70 -17.79 2.47
CA ASN A 192 -1.94 -18.10 3.67
C ASN A 192 -1.60 -16.82 4.44
N ASN A 193 -2.20 -16.66 5.61
CA ASN A 193 -1.85 -15.60 6.56
C ASN A 193 -0.55 -15.97 7.30
N LEU A 194 0.52 -15.26 7.00
CA LEU A 194 1.87 -15.51 7.53
C LEU A 194 2.14 -14.77 8.85
N GLY A 195 1.15 -14.05 9.40
CA GLY A 195 1.32 -13.24 10.59
C GLY A 195 2.23 -12.04 10.34
N MET A 196 2.93 -11.58 11.37
CA MET A 196 3.78 -10.38 11.28
C MET A 196 5.12 -10.63 10.57
N VAL A 197 5.64 -9.60 9.90
CA VAL A 197 7.06 -9.54 9.52
C VAL A 197 7.89 -9.39 10.80
N VAL A 198 8.73 -10.39 11.08
CA VAL A 198 9.61 -10.42 12.26
C VAL A 198 10.95 -9.74 11.95
N GLU A 199 11.46 -9.92 10.73
CA GLU A 199 12.77 -9.42 10.32
C GLU A 199 12.80 -9.13 8.81
N LYS A 200 13.51 -8.07 8.41
CA LYS A 200 13.89 -7.82 7.02
C LYS A 200 15.36 -8.18 6.83
N GLN A 201 15.64 -9.02 5.86
CA GLN A 201 16.96 -9.57 5.56
C GLN A 201 17.46 -9.05 4.22
N VAL A 202 18.73 -9.32 3.90
CA VAL A 202 19.33 -8.96 2.60
C VAL A 202 18.60 -9.66 1.44
N ASN A 203 18.80 -9.17 0.21
CA ASN A 203 18.24 -9.77 -1.01
C ASN A 203 16.70 -9.87 -1.00
N ASN A 204 16.02 -8.87 -0.46
CA ASN A 204 14.56 -8.79 -0.38
C ASN A 204 13.90 -9.99 0.32
N GLN A 205 14.61 -10.56 1.30
CA GLN A 205 14.08 -11.61 2.15
C GLN A 205 13.37 -11.03 3.36
N ILE A 206 12.23 -11.59 3.71
CA ILE A 206 11.54 -11.29 4.96
C ILE A 206 11.33 -12.58 5.75
N LYS A 207 11.51 -12.48 7.07
CA LYS A 207 11.12 -13.53 8.01
C LYS A 207 9.74 -13.21 8.56
N VAL A 208 8.84 -14.19 8.52
CA VAL A 208 7.45 -14.08 8.98
C VAL A 208 7.21 -14.86 10.28
N GLU A 209 6.16 -14.49 11.01
CA GLU A 209 5.80 -15.07 12.31
C GLU A 209 5.28 -16.51 12.18
N LYS A 210 4.48 -16.78 11.14
CA LYS A 210 3.85 -18.08 10.90
C LYS A 210 4.44 -18.73 9.66
N LYS A 211 4.69 -20.03 9.79
CA LYS A 211 5.06 -20.91 8.68
C LYS A 211 3.98 -20.95 7.61
N THR A 212 4.42 -21.11 6.37
CA THR A 212 3.51 -21.37 5.26
C THR A 212 2.84 -22.74 5.43
N THR A 213 1.52 -22.80 5.23
CA THR A 213 0.71 -24.03 5.22
C THR A 213 0.54 -24.59 3.82
N ASN A 214 0.74 -23.77 2.78
CA ASN A 214 0.67 -24.16 1.38
C ASN A 214 2.02 -23.88 0.69
N ALA A 215 2.29 -24.62 -0.39
CA ALA A 215 3.38 -24.26 -1.30
C ALA A 215 2.89 -23.23 -2.31
N PHE A 216 3.75 -22.29 -2.70
CA PHE A 216 3.46 -21.25 -3.68
C PHE A 216 4.56 -21.22 -4.73
N ALA A 217 4.20 -21.04 -6.00
CA ALA A 217 5.15 -20.88 -7.09
C ALA A 217 5.28 -19.39 -7.47
N ALA A 218 6.52 -18.92 -7.65
CA ALA A 218 6.80 -17.57 -8.14
C ALA A 218 6.51 -17.43 -9.65
N SER A 219 6.47 -18.56 -10.37
CA SER A 219 6.12 -18.59 -11.80
C SER A 219 4.62 -18.45 -12.08
N THR A 220 3.78 -18.69 -11.07
CA THR A 220 2.36 -18.33 -11.10
C THR A 220 2.17 -17.01 -10.34
N PRO A 221 1.20 -16.15 -10.71
CA PRO A 221 0.97 -14.91 -9.99
C PRO A 221 0.63 -15.19 -8.51
N THR A 222 1.63 -15.11 -7.63
CA THR A 222 1.46 -15.17 -6.18
C THR A 222 1.71 -13.78 -5.62
N TYR A 223 0.64 -13.15 -5.15
CA TYR A 223 0.67 -11.80 -4.60
C TYR A 223 1.14 -11.82 -3.15
N VAL A 224 1.93 -10.81 -2.80
CA VAL A 224 2.26 -10.47 -1.42
C VAL A 224 1.28 -9.40 -0.98
N LEU A 225 0.42 -9.74 -0.02
CA LEU A 225 -0.61 -8.85 0.51
C LEU A 225 -0.16 -8.30 1.86
N LEU A 226 -0.38 -7.01 2.07
CA LEU A 226 -0.14 -6.30 3.32
C LEU A 226 -1.46 -6.13 4.08
N THR A 227 -1.41 -6.24 5.40
CA THR A 227 -2.41 -5.67 6.31
C THR A 227 -1.68 -5.02 7.48
N VAL A 228 -1.98 -3.75 7.78
CA VAL A 228 -1.49 -3.10 9.00
C VAL A 228 -2.55 -3.22 10.08
N LYS A 229 -2.25 -3.96 11.16
CA LYS A 229 -3.15 -4.11 12.31
C LYS A 229 -2.77 -3.12 13.41
N MET A 230 -3.60 -2.10 13.61
CA MET A 230 -3.40 -1.11 14.69
C MET A 230 -3.75 -1.69 16.06
N ILE A 231 -4.73 -2.59 16.11
CA ILE A 231 -5.15 -3.31 17.31
C ILE A 231 -5.33 -4.78 16.94
N PRO A 232 -4.32 -5.63 17.09
CA PRO A 232 -4.49 -7.05 16.85
C PRO A 232 -5.27 -7.68 18.02
N HIS A 233 -6.45 -8.27 17.76
CA HIS A 233 -7.24 -9.00 18.75
C HIS A 233 -7.52 -8.22 20.04
N GLY A 234 -7.99 -6.97 19.93
CA GLY A 234 -8.26 -6.12 21.09
C GLY A 234 -9.47 -6.62 21.88
N HIS A 235 -9.25 -7.17 23.08
CA HIS A 235 -10.34 -7.54 23.97
C HIS A 235 -10.99 -6.31 24.59
N LEU A 236 -12.31 -6.22 24.50
CA LEU A 236 -13.08 -5.11 25.02
C LEU A 236 -13.38 -5.34 26.52
N PRO A 237 -12.94 -4.44 27.42
CA PRO A 237 -13.25 -4.56 28.83
C PRO A 237 -14.68 -4.08 29.11
N SER A 238 -15.11 -4.23 30.37
CA SER A 238 -16.35 -3.63 30.88
C SER A 238 -16.26 -2.10 30.95
N CYS A 239 -16.19 -1.42 29.81
CA CYS A 239 -16.13 0.02 29.72
C CYS A 239 -17.11 0.54 28.67
N SER A 240 -17.65 1.74 28.90
CA SER A 240 -18.45 2.44 27.90
C SER A 240 -17.60 3.12 26.84
N ARG A 241 -16.29 3.28 27.09
CA ARG A 241 -15.38 3.99 26.19
C ARG A 241 -13.97 3.42 26.24
N LEU A 242 -13.47 3.00 25.08
CA LEU A 242 -12.07 2.65 24.85
C LEU A 242 -11.44 3.74 23.97
N VAL A 243 -10.34 4.33 24.44
CA VAL A 243 -9.61 5.38 23.72
C VAL A 243 -8.26 4.82 23.27
N LEU A 244 -7.88 5.11 22.03
CA LEU A 244 -6.70 4.58 21.37
C LEU A 244 -5.93 5.75 20.75
N GLY A 245 -4.62 5.80 20.95
CA GLY A 245 -3.74 6.78 20.29
C GLY A 245 -3.69 8.18 20.94
N GLU A 246 -4.53 8.50 21.94
CA GLU A 246 -4.60 9.84 22.57
C GLU A 246 -3.25 10.35 23.12
N SER A 247 -2.33 9.46 23.51
CA SER A 247 -1.03 9.83 24.06
C SER A 247 0.08 10.04 23.01
N LYS A 248 -0.20 9.85 21.72
CA LYS A 248 0.76 10.06 20.63
C LYS A 248 0.63 11.46 20.06
N ILE A 249 1.77 12.15 19.93
CA ILE A 249 1.88 13.51 19.37
C ILE A 249 1.77 13.50 17.83
N GLY A 250 1.89 12.32 17.21
CA GLY A 250 1.90 12.13 15.76
C GLY A 250 0.86 11.13 15.30
N GLY A 251 0.10 11.51 14.28
CA GLY A 251 -0.86 10.62 13.61
C GLY A 251 -0.19 9.69 12.61
N THR A 252 -0.83 8.55 12.33
CA THR A 252 -0.44 7.64 11.25
C THR A 252 -0.97 8.18 9.93
N TYR A 253 -0.08 8.56 9.01
CA TYR A 253 -0.45 8.96 7.65
C TYR A 253 -1.03 7.80 6.84
N ILE A 254 -2.08 8.08 6.08
CA ILE A 254 -2.84 7.13 5.25
C ILE A 254 -3.17 7.81 3.93
N ASN A 255 -2.83 7.16 2.82
CA ASN A 255 -3.15 7.65 1.48
C ASN A 255 -4.66 7.76 1.25
N ALA A 256 -5.05 8.61 0.30
CA ALA A 256 -6.42 8.67 -0.17
C ALA A 256 -6.88 7.30 -0.68
N ASN A 257 -8.15 6.98 -0.45
CA ASN A 257 -8.84 5.77 -0.85
C ASN A 257 -8.27 4.46 -0.28
N THR A 258 -7.31 4.50 0.64
CA THR A 258 -6.90 3.32 1.40
C THR A 258 -8.06 2.83 2.26
N THR A 259 -8.40 1.54 2.13
CA THR A 259 -9.45 0.91 2.94
C THR A 259 -9.01 0.83 4.39
N LEU A 260 -9.89 1.27 5.28
CA LEU A 260 -9.84 1.06 6.72
C LEU A 260 -10.93 0.04 7.05
N ARG A 261 -10.58 -0.99 7.82
CA ARG A 261 -11.52 -2.03 8.23
C ARG A 261 -11.58 -2.12 9.74
N ILE A 262 -12.80 -2.10 10.27
CA ILE A 262 -13.08 -2.45 11.66
C ILE A 262 -13.70 -3.83 11.64
N MET A 263 -13.08 -4.76 12.34
CA MET A 263 -13.62 -6.09 12.55
C MET A 263 -14.08 -6.21 14.00
N TYR A 264 -15.27 -6.77 14.21
CA TYR A 264 -15.85 -6.97 15.52
C TYR A 264 -16.29 -8.41 15.68
N ARG A 265 -15.82 -9.08 16.73
CA ARG A 265 -16.21 -10.44 17.10
C ARG A 265 -17.13 -10.37 18.32
N ASN A 266 -18.37 -10.76 18.10
CA ASN A 266 -19.39 -10.79 19.15
C ASN A 266 -19.29 -12.10 19.95
N SER A 267 -18.91 -12.04 21.21
CA SER A 267 -18.64 -13.20 22.05
C SER A 267 -19.89 -13.93 22.54
N ASP A 268 -21.03 -13.23 22.71
CA ASP A 268 -22.26 -13.75 23.32
C ASP A 268 -23.44 -13.90 22.34
N GLY A 269 -23.27 -13.41 21.11
CA GLY A 269 -24.29 -13.47 20.06
C GLY A 269 -25.47 -12.53 20.26
N GLN A 270 -25.46 -11.66 21.27
CA GLN A 270 -26.53 -10.68 21.49
C GLN A 270 -26.40 -9.51 20.52
N ALA A 271 -27.47 -8.78 20.22
CA ALA A 271 -27.35 -7.58 19.41
C ALA A 271 -26.55 -6.50 20.15
N LYS A 272 -25.70 -5.75 19.44
CA LYS A 272 -24.77 -4.76 20.01
C LYS A 272 -24.76 -3.50 19.15
N LYS A 273 -24.57 -2.35 19.77
CA LYS A 273 -24.40 -1.06 19.12
C LYS A 273 -23.25 -0.29 19.75
N PHE A 274 -22.46 0.32 18.91
CA PHE A 274 -21.38 1.17 19.35
C PHE A 274 -21.05 2.19 18.28
N ASP A 275 -20.44 3.28 18.70
CA ASP A 275 -19.93 4.28 17.80
C ASP A 275 -18.40 4.18 17.77
N PHE A 276 -17.82 4.22 16.57
CA PHE A 276 -16.39 4.35 16.39
C PHE A 276 -16.08 5.76 15.91
N TRP A 277 -15.43 6.54 16.76
CA TRP A 277 -15.10 7.94 16.51
C TRP A 277 -13.63 8.07 16.15
N LEU A 278 -13.34 8.73 15.04
CA LEU A 278 -11.99 8.99 14.54
C LEU A 278 -11.71 10.48 14.55
N GLU A 279 -10.54 10.84 15.07
CA GLU A 279 -9.94 12.16 14.97
C GLU A 279 -8.73 12.10 14.05
N TYR A 280 -8.67 13.00 13.07
CA TYR A 280 -7.65 12.97 12.01
C TYR A 280 -7.30 14.37 11.48
N MET A 281 -6.14 14.49 10.83
CA MET A 281 -5.81 15.64 9.99
C MET A 281 -5.98 15.34 8.50
N TYR A 282 -6.27 16.36 7.68
CA TYR A 282 -6.47 16.24 6.22
C TYR A 282 -6.14 17.50 5.41
#